data_AF-A0A1M6YSJ4-F1
#
_entry.id   AF-A0A1M6YSJ4-F1
#
_cell.length_a   1.000
_cell.length_b   1.000
_cell.length_c   1.000
_cell.angle_alpha   90.00
_cell.angle_beta   90.00
_cell.angle_gamma   90.00
#
_symmetry.space_group_name_H-M   'P 1'
#
loop_
_entity.id
_entity.type
_entity.pdbx_description
1 polymer ?
#
loop_
_entity_poly.entity_id
_entity_poly.type
_entity_poly.pdbx_seq_one_letter_code
_entity_poly.pdbx_strand_id
1 'polypeptide(L)'
;MNTLLTKECHTEGIHMDGKPKIISVSKGRQITLPIQYYRELGIHNEVECFLRGDEIVIRPVRRGDDFSEEILKDLIQQGYSGDELLAEFQRLRSGIRPAVKRMLDEAHQVAQGLYSNSSPEEQVADLFRDDKGKQEA
;
A
#
# COMPACT_ATOMS: atom_id res chain seq x y z
N MET A 1 33.22 6.15 -22.81
CA MET A 1 33.42 7.03 -21.65
C MET A 1 32.04 7.54 -21.25
N ASN A 2 31.53 7.02 -20.13
CA ASN A 2 30.15 7.22 -19.70
C ASN A 2 30.03 8.51 -18.90
N THR A 3 29.09 9.36 -19.28
CA THR A 3 28.53 10.38 -18.39
C THR A 3 27.16 10.77 -18.93
N LEU A 4 26.11 10.15 -18.42
CA LEU A 4 24.76 10.68 -18.57
C LEU A 4 23.99 10.56 -17.25
N LEU A 5 23.81 11.74 -16.66
CA LEU A 5 22.70 12.17 -15.81
C LEU A 5 22.40 11.35 -14.55
N THR A 6 23.11 11.66 -13.46
CA THR A 6 22.51 11.66 -12.13
C THR A 6 21.45 12.75 -12.11
N LYS A 7 20.18 12.37 -12.25
CA LYS A 7 19.05 13.25 -11.96
C LYS A 7 19.09 13.54 -10.46
N GLU A 8 19.49 14.76 -10.09
CA GLU A 8 19.37 15.26 -8.73
C GLU A 8 17.88 15.46 -8.43
N CYS A 9 17.25 14.39 -7.95
CA CYS A 9 15.91 14.43 -7.42
C CYS A 9 16.01 15.00 -6.00
N HIS A 10 16.03 16.33 -5.89
CA HIS A 10 15.77 17.02 -4.63
C HIS A 10 14.40 16.56 -4.12
N THR A 11 14.41 15.54 -3.27
CA THR A 11 13.21 15.05 -2.61
C THR A 11 13.18 15.80 -1.30
N GLU A 12 12.50 16.95 -1.26
CA GLU A 12 12.24 17.61 0.01
C GLU A 12 11.50 16.61 0.90
N GLY A 13 12.18 16.12 1.93
CA GLY A 13 11.58 15.17 2.86
C GLY A 13 10.32 15.77 3.47
N ILE A 14 9.24 14.99 3.51
CA ILE A 14 8.02 15.42 4.19
C ILE A 14 8.31 15.42 5.69
N HIS A 15 8.37 16.61 6.29
CA HIS A 15 8.60 16.78 7.72
C HIS A 15 7.25 16.79 8.43
N MET A 16 6.98 15.78 9.27
CA MET A 16 5.68 15.64 9.96
C MET A 16 5.33 16.84 10.85
N ASP A 17 6.34 17.42 11.52
CA ASP A 17 6.17 18.57 12.42
C ASP A 17 6.79 19.85 11.82
N GLY A 18 7.06 19.88 10.51
CA GLY A 18 7.76 20.97 9.83
C GLY A 18 9.23 21.14 10.24
N LYS A 19 9.79 20.20 11.01
CA LYS A 19 11.19 20.21 11.47
C LYS A 19 11.83 18.82 11.42
N PRO A 20 13.14 18.72 11.13
CA PRO A 20 13.86 17.45 11.16
C PRO A 20 14.03 16.98 12.61
N LYS A 21 13.78 15.69 12.85
CA LYS A 21 14.00 15.08 14.16
C LYS A 21 15.39 14.46 14.20
N ILE A 22 16.28 15.05 14.98
CA ILE A 22 17.63 14.53 15.20
C ILE A 22 17.55 13.42 16.25
N ILE A 23 18.06 12.23 15.91
CA ILE A 23 18.11 11.06 16.81
C ILE A 23 19.54 10.64 17.05
N SER A 24 19.84 10.17 18.27
CA SER A 24 21.16 9.65 18.63
C SER A 24 21.35 8.23 18.12
N VAL A 25 22.59 7.90 17.75
CA VAL A 25 22.99 6.54 17.38
C VAL A 25 23.61 5.83 18.59
N SER A 26 23.12 4.64 18.91
CA SER A 26 23.71 3.78 19.95
C SER A 26 25.10 3.27 19.54
N LYS A 27 25.91 2.81 20.51
CA LYS A 27 27.21 2.17 20.26
C LYS A 27 27.11 0.95 19.32
N GLY A 28 25.97 0.26 19.37
CA GLY A 28 25.66 -0.86 18.48
C GLY A 28 25.23 -0.44 17.07
N ARG A 29 25.32 0.86 16.73
CA ARG A 29 24.79 1.44 15.46
C ARG A 29 23.27 1.29 15.33
N GLN A 30 22.59 1.11 16.45
CA GLN A 30 21.13 1.06 16.52
C GLN A 30 20.58 2.48 16.65
N ILE A 31 19.54 2.77 15.88
CA ILE A 31 18.74 3.99 16.01
C ILE A 31 17.35 3.61 16.51
N THR A 32 16.83 4.37 17.48
CA THR A 32 15.45 4.20 17.92
C THR A 32 14.54 4.91 16.93
N LEU A 33 13.70 4.15 16.23
CA LEU A 33 12.70 4.71 15.33
C LEU A 33 11.57 5.37 16.14
N PRO A 34 11.35 6.69 16.03
CA PRO A 34 10.29 7.34 16.79
C PRO A 34 8.90 6.86 16.35
N ILE A 35 7.99 6.75 17.32
CA ILE A 35 6.65 6.14 17.14
C ILE A 35 5.82 6.77 16.02
N GLN A 36 5.96 8.07 15.78
CA GLN A 36 5.28 8.80 14.71
C GLN A 36 5.62 8.20 13.34
N TYR A 37 6.91 7.99 13.06
CA TYR A 37 7.38 7.41 11.80
C TYR A 37 7.01 5.93 11.67
N TYR A 38 7.05 5.19 12.78
CA TYR A 38 6.65 3.78 12.79
C TYR A 38 5.18 3.60 12.36
N ARG A 39 4.28 4.43 12.90
CA ARG A 39 2.85 4.39 12.57
C ARG A 39 2.58 4.87 11.15
N GLU A 40 3.13 6.01 10.76
CA GLU A 40 2.86 6.63 9.46
C GLU A 40 3.39 5.79 8.29
N LEU A 41 4.59 5.23 8.43
CA LEU A 41 5.15 4.35 7.40
C LEU A 41 4.52 2.94 7.42
N GLY A 42 3.66 2.63 8.39
CA GLY A 42 3.06 1.31 8.56
C GLY A 42 4.14 0.23 8.72
N ILE A 43 5.22 0.55 9.45
CA ILE A 43 6.29 -0.41 9.70
C ILE A 43 5.78 -1.42 10.72
N HIS A 44 6.02 -2.71 10.44
CA HIS A 44 5.75 -3.79 11.38
C HIS A 44 7.09 -4.39 11.85
N ASN A 45 7.42 -5.60 11.41
CA ASN A 45 8.56 -6.35 11.92
C ASN A 45 9.86 -6.12 11.13
N GLU A 46 9.77 -5.76 9.85
CA GLU A 46 10.92 -5.73 8.94
C GLU A 46 10.94 -4.45 8.09
N VAL A 47 12.15 -3.91 7.90
CA VAL A 47 12.42 -2.75 7.03
C VAL A 47 13.58 -3.06 6.09
N GLU A 48 13.45 -2.59 4.85
CA GLU A 48 14.50 -2.55 3.86
C GLU A 48 15.26 -1.23 4.02
N CYS A 49 16.59 -1.31 4.15
CA CYS A 49 17.48 -0.16 4.24
C CYS A 49 18.43 -0.15 3.05
N PHE A 50 18.52 0.97 2.33
CA PHE A 50 19.49 1.14 1.25
C PHE A 50 20.06 2.56 1.25
N LEU A 51 21.24 2.70 0.65
CA LEU A 51 21.95 3.97 0.54
C LEU A 51 21.56 4.70 -0.74
N ARG A 52 21.32 6.01 -0.63
CA ARG A 52 21.10 6.92 -1.76
C ARG A 52 21.97 8.16 -1.55
N GLY A 53 23.13 8.20 -2.20
CA GLY A 53 24.11 9.26 -1.94
C GLY A 53 24.56 9.22 -0.47
N ASP A 54 24.31 10.31 0.25
CA ASP A 54 24.62 10.46 1.69
C ASP A 54 23.43 10.14 2.61
N GLU A 55 22.32 9.64 2.06
CA GLU A 55 21.10 9.32 2.81
C GLU A 55 20.92 7.82 3.00
N ILE A 56 20.43 7.42 4.19
CA ILE A 56 19.88 6.09 4.43
C ILE A 56 18.37 6.17 4.26
N VAL A 57 17.85 5.45 3.26
CA VAL A 57 16.41 5.34 3.05
C VAL A 57 15.91 4.05 3.67
N ILE A 58 14.93 4.17 4.57
CA ILE A 58 14.29 3.05 5.25
C ILE A 58 12.88 2.90 4.67
N ARG A 59 12.56 1.70 4.19
CA ARG A 59 11.22 1.36 3.67
C ARG A 59 10.66 0.16 4.44
N PRO A 60 9.36 0.14 4.77
CA PRO A 60 8.73 -1.08 5.30
C PRO A 60 8.85 -2.22 4.28
N VAL A 61 9.23 -3.41 4.72
CA VAL A 61 9.15 -4.60 3.88
C VAL A 61 7.68 -4.97 3.74
N ARG A 62 7.09 -4.63 2.60
CA ARG A 62 5.81 -5.19 2.21
C ARG A 62 6.10 -6.58 1.65
N ARG A 63 6.07 -7.61 2.51
CA ARG A 63 5.90 -8.99 2.04
C ARG A 63 4.55 -9.00 1.35
N GLY A 64 4.58 -8.79 0.04
CA GLY A 64 3.39 -8.38 -0.66
C GLY A 64 2.32 -9.41 -0.45
N ASP A 65 1.19 -8.92 0.04
CA ASP A 65 -0.13 -9.51 0.12
C ASP A 65 -0.13 -10.88 -0.57
N ASP A 66 0.00 -11.92 0.26
CA ASP A 66 0.41 -13.25 -0.19
C ASP A 66 -0.78 -14.00 -0.79
N PHE A 67 -1.41 -13.41 -1.80
CA PHE A 67 -2.47 -14.03 -2.60
C PHE A 67 -1.95 -15.19 -3.45
N SER A 68 -0.67 -15.55 -3.29
CA SER A 68 -0.02 -16.62 -4.03
C SER A 68 -0.78 -17.93 -3.84
N GLU A 69 -1.26 -18.20 -2.62
CA GLU A 69 -2.00 -19.42 -2.30
C GLU A 69 -3.40 -19.43 -2.92
N GLU A 70 -4.16 -18.34 -2.81
CA GLU A 70 -5.49 -18.22 -3.41
C GLU A 70 -5.44 -18.28 -4.94
N ILE A 71 -4.49 -17.56 -5.56
CA ILE A 71 -4.29 -17.60 -7.02
C ILE A 71 -3.96 -19.03 -7.48
N LEU A 72 -3.09 -19.74 -6.74
CA LEU A 72 -2.76 -21.12 -7.09
C LEU A 72 -3.97 -22.04 -6.94
N LYS A 73 -4.78 -21.89 -5.89
CA LYS A 73 -6.01 -22.67 -5.72
C LYS A 73 -6.99 -22.44 -6.88
N ASP A 74 -7.18 -21.19 -7.29
CA ASP A 74 -8.07 -20.83 -8.39
C ASP A 74 -7.58 -21.38 -9.73
N LEU A 75 -6.28 -21.29 -10.02
CA LEU A 75 -5.71 -21.81 -11.26
C LEU A 75 -5.74 -23.34 -11.33
N ILE A 76 -5.53 -24.02 -10.20
CA ILE A 76 -5.65 -25.48 -10.11
C ILE A 76 -7.12 -25.91 -10.30
N GLN A 77 -8.09 -25.18 -9.72
CA GLN A 77 -9.51 -25.43 -9.97
C GLN A 77 -9.91 -25.23 -11.43
N GLN A 78 -9.30 -24.27 -12.12
CA GLN A 78 -9.50 -24.04 -13.56
C GLN A 78 -8.85 -25.12 -14.44
N GLY A 79 -8.08 -26.05 -13.84
CA GLY A 79 -7.48 -27.19 -14.52
C GLY A 79 -6.09 -26.92 -15.11
N TYR A 80 -5.48 -25.76 -14.83
CA TYR A 80 -4.13 -25.46 -15.30
C TYR A 80 -3.09 -26.34 -14.61
N SER A 81 -2.15 -26.88 -15.38
CA SER A 81 -1.14 -27.83 -14.91
C SER A 81 0.22 -27.56 -15.55
N GLY A 82 1.31 -27.94 -14.86
CA GLY A 82 2.66 -27.87 -15.43
C GLY A 82 3.11 -26.45 -15.78
N ASP A 83 3.67 -26.27 -16.97
CA ASP A 83 4.22 -24.99 -17.43
C ASP A 83 3.14 -23.92 -17.68
N GLU A 84 1.91 -24.33 -18.02
CA GLU A 84 0.77 -23.43 -18.24
C GLU A 84 0.32 -22.78 -16.93
N LEU A 85 0.34 -23.54 -15.83
CA LEU A 85 0.04 -23.02 -14.49
C LEU A 85 1.03 -21.91 -14.09
N LEU A 86 2.32 -22.09 -14.40
CA LEU A 86 3.33 -21.11 -14.06
C LEU A 86 3.18 -19.83 -14.89
N ALA A 87 2.86 -19.95 -16.18
CA ALA A 87 2.63 -18.82 -17.06
C ALA A 87 1.43 -17.98 -16.63
N GLU A 88 0.29 -18.61 -16.34
CA GLU A 88 -0.91 -17.90 -15.87
C GLU A 88 -0.73 -17.34 -14.46
N PHE A 89 -0.03 -18.03 -13.57
CA PHE A 89 0.29 -17.51 -12.24
C PHE A 89 1.09 -16.21 -12.31
N GLN A 90 2.11 -16.14 -13.16
CA GLN A 90 2.89 -14.93 -13.36
C GLN A 90 2.04 -13.80 -13.95
N ARG A 91 1.20 -14.12 -14.94
CA ARG A 91 0.27 -13.17 -15.55
C ARG A 91 -0.68 -12.57 -14.51
N LEU A 92 -1.34 -13.41 -13.72
CA LEU A 92 -2.34 -13.00 -12.74
C LEU A 92 -1.70 -12.23 -11.59
N ARG A 93 -0.59 -12.73 -11.03
CA ARG A 93 0.16 -12.06 -9.95
C ARG A 93 0.59 -10.64 -10.33
N SER A 94 0.96 -10.42 -11.59
CA SER A 94 1.35 -9.09 -12.08
C SER A 94 0.18 -8.11 -12.17
N GLY A 95 -1.03 -8.59 -12.49
CA GLY A 95 -2.23 -7.77 -12.66
C GLY A 95 -3.03 -7.52 -11.38
N ILE A 96 -2.94 -8.42 -10.40
CA ILE A 96 -3.73 -8.32 -9.17
C ILE A 96 -3.36 -7.10 -8.33
N ARG A 97 -2.06 -6.81 -8.14
CA ARG A 97 -1.63 -5.64 -7.37
C ARG A 97 -2.19 -4.31 -7.90
N PRO A 98 -2.08 -3.98 -9.20
CA PRO A 98 -2.66 -2.76 -9.73
C PRO A 98 -4.19 -2.78 -9.72
N ALA A 99 -4.83 -3.95 -9.91
CA ALA A 99 -6.30 -4.06 -9.84
C ALA A 99 -6.83 -3.79 -8.42
N VAL A 100 -6.24 -4.41 -7.39
CA VAL A 100 -6.61 -4.21 -5.98
C VAL A 100 -6.36 -2.76 -5.56
N LYS A 101 -5.22 -2.16 -5.97
CA LYS A 101 -4.97 -0.74 -5.72
C LYS A 101 -6.04 0.15 -6.34
N ARG A 102 -6.47 -0.12 -7.56
CA ARG A 102 -7.55 0.63 -8.22
C ARG A 102 -8.88 0.49 -7.50
N MET A 103 -9.26 -0.72 -7.09
CA MET A 103 -10.48 -0.93 -6.30
C MET A 103 -10.43 -0.16 -4.98
N LEU A 104 -9.27 -0.14 -4.32
CA LEU A 104 -9.07 0.63 -3.09
C LEU A 104 -9.19 2.14 -3.35
N ASP A 105 -8.56 2.64 -4.41
CA ASP A 105 -8.61 4.05 -4.80
C ASP A 105 -10.05 4.47 -5.14
N GLU A 106 -10.81 3.64 -5.86
CA GLU A 106 -12.23 3.86 -6.18
C GLU A 106 -13.09 3.88 -4.91
N ALA A 107 -12.89 2.94 -3.98
CA ALA A 107 -13.59 2.92 -2.70
C ALA A 107 -13.30 4.17 -1.85
N HIS A 108 -12.05 4.64 -1.83
CA HIS A 108 -11.68 5.88 -1.14
C HIS A 108 -12.33 7.12 -1.78
N GLN A 109 -12.41 7.17 -3.11
CA GLN A 109 -13.09 8.27 -3.81
C GLN A 109 -14.58 8.30 -3.51
N VAL A 110 -15.25 7.15 -3.50
CA VAL A 110 -16.66 7.05 -3.13
C VAL A 110 -16.87 7.50 -1.68
N ALA A 111 -16.04 7.02 -0.74
CA ALA A 111 -16.10 7.45 0.65
C ALA A 111 -15.91 8.97 0.78
N GLN A 112 -14.89 9.55 0.13
CA GLN A 112 -14.62 10.99 0.17
C GLN A 112 -15.73 11.83 -0.46
N GLY A 113 -16.34 11.36 -1.56
CA GLY A 113 -17.46 12.04 -2.21
C GLY A 113 -18.75 12.06 -1.36
N LEU A 114 -18.91 11.10 -0.44
CA LEU A 114 -20.00 11.10 0.54
C LEU A 114 -19.75 12.15 1.64
N TYR A 115 -18.50 12.33 2.08
CA TYR A 115 -18.15 13.28 3.14
C TYR A 115 -18.22 14.76 2.71
N SER A 116 -18.14 15.06 1.41
CA SER A 116 -18.06 16.45 0.93
C SER A 116 -19.41 17.15 0.72
N ASN A 117 -20.54 16.43 0.72
CA ASN A 117 -21.80 16.96 0.15
C ASN A 117 -22.98 17.13 1.13
N SER A 118 -22.83 16.93 2.44
CA SER A 118 -23.93 17.17 3.40
C SER A 118 -23.46 17.15 4.87
N SER A 119 -24.32 17.51 5.82
CA SER A 119 -24.01 17.40 7.27
C SER A 119 -23.77 15.92 7.65
N PRO A 120 -22.84 15.59 8.55
CA PRO A 120 -22.49 14.21 8.91
C PRO A 120 -23.69 13.33 9.32
N GLU A 121 -24.76 13.94 9.81
CA GLU A 121 -25.97 13.29 10.33
C GLU A 121 -26.96 12.87 9.21
N GLU A 122 -26.97 13.56 8.07
CA GLU A 122 -27.74 13.15 6.88
C GLU A 122 -27.02 12.03 6.10
N GLN A 123 -25.67 12.04 6.11
CA GLN A 123 -24.84 11.06 5.39
C GLN A 123 -24.99 9.63 5.93
N VAL A 124 -25.05 9.47 7.26
CA VAL A 124 -25.30 8.17 7.88
C VAL A 124 -26.74 7.70 7.67
N ALA A 125 -27.70 8.61 7.61
CA ALA A 125 -29.11 8.26 7.41
C ALA A 125 -29.40 7.70 6.01
N ASP A 126 -28.74 8.21 4.96
CA ASP A 126 -28.89 7.69 3.59
C ASP A 126 -28.09 6.39 3.35
N LEU A 127 -26.97 6.17 4.05
CA LEU A 127 -26.18 4.92 3.91
C LEU A 127 -26.89 3.69 4.50
N PHE A 128 -27.67 3.88 5.57
CA PHE A 128 -28.47 2.83 6.21
C PHE A 128 -29.95 2.84 5.80
N ARG A 129 -30.31 3.59 4.74
CA ARG A 129 -31.63 3.40 4.11
C ARG A 129 -31.63 2.09 3.34
N ASP A 130 -31.99 1.03 4.06
CA ASP A 130 -32.29 -0.28 3.49
C ASP A 130 -33.27 -0.14 2.32
N ASP A 131 -32.89 -0.69 1.17
CA ASP A 131 -33.75 -0.90 0.01
C ASP A 131 -34.79 -1.97 0.35
N LYS A 132 -35.83 -1.58 1.11
CA LYS A 132 -37.02 -2.41 1.31
C LYS A 132 -37.92 -2.32 0.08
N GLY A 133 -37.67 -3.18 -0.89
CA GLY A 133 -38.64 -3.60 -1.91
C GLY A 133 -38.11 -4.84 -2.62
N LYS A 134 -38.80 -5.97 -2.77
CA LYS A 134 -40.21 -6.33 -2.68
C LYS A 134 -40.29 -7.81 -2.31
N GLN A 135 -41.23 -8.19 -1.45
CA GLN A 135 -41.83 -9.53 -1.52
C GLN A 135 -42.85 -9.51 -2.66
N GLU A 136 -42.56 -10.21 -3.75
CA GLU A 136 -43.57 -10.65 -4.71
C GLU A 136 -43.58 -12.19 -4.68
N ALA A 137 -44.56 -12.75 -3.97
CA ALA A 137 -45.28 -14.00 -4.25
C ALA A 137 -46.51 -14.08 -3.35
#